data_AF-A0A1Q3WDW9-F1
#
_entry.id   AF-A0A1Q3WDW9-F1
#
_cell.length_a   1.000
_cell.length_b   1.000
_cell.length_c   1.000
_cell.angle_alpha   90.00
_cell.angle_beta   90.00
_cell.angle_gamma   90.00
#
_symmetry.space_group_name_H-M   'P 1'
#
loop_
_entity.id
_entity.type
_entity.pdbx_description
1 polymer ?
#
loop_
_entity_poly.entity_id
_entity_poly.type
_entity_poly.pdbx_seq_one_letter_code
_entity_poly.pdbx_strand_id
1 'polypeptide(L)'
;MLTAAQQADLDYHLREVNLLTNEELILELTDHYTVALTEYISQGMTFETALTEVQKAFGSRKGLQKMERQYNRVTFVHYDQRWQQALAAQFQKPLVWRQTAPVYLMLLALSFLWYTHQWDYIFSGAAQGFIIGKLTGLLLIAWPYLKALFRHGIHNIPTEALYLLKRHGVILPMLYGLGVVGYYWILPALPYPYQPILLSLYLSLFGLYMRTGNLMYESLYDTYSTR
;
A
#
# COMPACT_ATOMS: atom_id res chain seq x y z
N MET A 1 27.06 14.23 24.62
CA MET A 1 26.35 12.98 24.27
C MET A 1 25.18 12.83 25.22
N LEU A 2 24.02 12.44 24.69
CA LEU A 2 22.82 12.16 25.48
C LEU A 2 22.97 10.81 26.22
N THR A 3 22.34 10.69 27.38
CA THR A 3 22.23 9.41 28.09
C THR A 3 21.22 8.49 27.40
N ALA A 4 21.26 7.19 27.72
CA ALA A 4 20.29 6.23 27.16
C ALA A 4 18.84 6.61 27.51
N ALA A 5 18.59 7.13 28.71
CA ALA A 5 17.27 7.62 29.12
C ALA A 5 16.82 8.82 28.28
N GLN A 6 17.71 9.79 28.05
CA GLN A 6 17.44 10.96 27.20
C GLN A 6 17.19 10.58 25.73
N GLN A 7 17.86 9.55 25.23
CA GLN A 7 17.61 9.02 23.88
C GLN A 7 16.23 8.36 23.78
N ALA A 8 15.84 7.57 24.79
CA ALA A 8 14.50 6.97 24.84
C ALA A 8 13.40 8.03 24.94
N ASP A 9 13.61 9.09 25.73
CA ASP A 9 12.68 10.20 25.85
C ASP A 9 12.57 11.01 24.55
N LEU A 10 13.68 11.19 23.82
CA LEU A 10 13.68 11.81 22.50
C LEU A 10 12.88 10.97 21.49
N ASP A 11 13.11 9.67 21.44
CA ASP A 11 12.37 8.75 20.56
C ASP A 11 10.87 8.77 20.86
N TYR A 12 10.50 8.69 22.15
CA TYR A 12 9.12 8.86 22.61
C TYR A 12 8.55 10.21 22.20
N HIS A 13 9.31 11.30 22.34
CA HIS A 13 8.85 12.64 21.95
C HIS A 13 8.59 12.76 20.45
N LEU A 14 9.44 12.18 19.61
CA LEU A 14 9.25 12.20 18.16
C LEU A 14 8.05 11.33 17.74
N ARG A 15 7.93 10.11 18.28
CA ARG A 15 6.89 9.14 17.88
C ARG A 15 5.54 9.40 18.53
N GLU A 16 5.48 9.54 19.84
CA GLU A 16 4.23 9.54 20.60
C GLU A 16 3.69 10.96 20.83
N VAL A 17 4.57 11.94 21.04
CA VAL A 17 4.14 13.33 21.28
C VAL A 17 3.89 14.06 19.96
N ASN A 18 4.81 13.93 19.00
CA ASN A 18 4.70 14.61 17.70
C ASN A 18 3.91 13.81 16.65
N LEU A 19 3.70 12.50 16.89
CA LEU A 19 3.01 11.56 15.99
C LEU A 19 3.71 11.45 14.63
N LEU A 20 5.04 11.31 14.65
CA LEU A 20 5.82 11.02 13.46
C LEU A 20 5.84 9.50 13.23
N THR A 21 5.70 9.10 11.97
CA THR A 21 5.58 7.72 11.50
C THR A 21 6.62 7.32 10.48
N ASN A 22 7.27 8.29 9.84
CA ASN A 22 8.32 8.03 8.87
C ASN A 22 9.64 7.74 9.58
N GLU A 23 10.08 6.47 9.57
CA GLU A 23 11.31 6.02 10.22
C GLU A 23 12.58 6.72 9.71
N GLU A 24 12.69 6.96 8.41
CA GLU A 24 13.85 7.64 7.83
C GLU A 24 13.96 9.08 8.34
N LEU A 25 12.84 9.80 8.40
CA LEU A 25 12.79 11.14 8.97
C LEU A 25 13.04 11.13 10.48
N ILE A 26 12.50 10.15 11.22
CA ILE A 26 12.74 10.05 12.67
C ILE A 26 14.21 9.86 12.96
N LEU A 27 14.91 9.01 12.19
CA LEU A 27 16.36 8.82 12.31
C LEU A 27 17.12 10.13 12.03
N GLU A 28 16.80 10.80 10.93
CA GLU A 28 17.43 12.09 10.56
C GLU A 28 17.18 13.18 11.62
N LEU A 29 15.94 13.30 12.11
CA LEU A 29 15.60 14.22 13.18
C LEU A 29 16.30 13.86 14.48
N THR A 30 16.43 12.57 14.81
CA THR A 30 17.13 12.12 16.02
C THR A 30 18.59 12.58 16.02
N ASP A 31 19.27 12.51 14.87
CA ASP A 31 20.65 13.01 14.73
C ASP A 31 20.71 14.53 14.95
N HIS A 32 19.85 15.29 14.27
CA HIS A 32 19.81 16.75 14.41
C HIS A 32 19.42 17.20 15.82
N TYR A 33 18.43 16.56 16.44
CA TYR A 33 18.03 16.83 17.81
C TYR A 33 19.17 16.51 18.78
N THR A 34 19.88 15.38 18.59
CA THR A 34 20.97 14.98 19.48
C THR A 34 22.09 16.03 19.50
N VAL A 35 22.43 16.59 18.34
CA VAL A 35 23.42 17.67 18.22
C VAL A 35 22.94 18.92 18.97
N ALA A 36 21.73 19.42 18.65
CA ALA A 36 21.19 20.64 19.25
C ALA A 36 20.95 20.52 20.77
N LEU A 37 20.43 19.38 21.22
CA LEU A 37 20.23 19.09 22.65
C LEU A 37 21.56 19.07 23.41
N THR A 38 22.59 18.44 22.84
CA THR A 38 23.92 18.42 23.46
C THR A 38 24.48 19.83 23.61
N GLU A 39 24.27 20.69 22.61
CA GLU A 39 24.68 22.10 22.67
C GLU A 39 23.94 22.86 23.78
N TYR A 40 22.60 22.82 23.82
CA TYR A 40 21.84 23.53 24.86
C TYR A 40 22.11 23.02 26.28
N ILE A 41 22.31 21.71 26.45
CA ILE A 41 22.69 21.14 27.74
C ILE A 41 24.08 21.63 28.16
N SER A 42 25.03 21.75 27.21
CA SER A 42 26.36 22.30 27.51
C SER A 42 26.33 23.77 27.93
N GLN A 43 25.29 24.51 27.53
CA GLN A 43 25.00 25.89 27.95
C GLN A 43 24.28 25.96 29.30
N GLY A 44 24.00 24.82 29.95
CA GLY A 44 23.37 24.74 31.27
C GLY A 44 21.85 24.63 31.26
N MET A 45 21.20 24.43 30.09
CA MET A 45 19.76 24.14 30.05
C MET A 45 19.46 22.72 30.53
N THR A 46 18.30 22.52 31.17
CA THR A 46 17.79 21.16 31.41
C THR A 46 17.37 20.51 30.10
N PHE A 47 17.33 19.18 30.08
CA PHE A 47 16.96 18.40 28.89
C PHE A 47 15.55 18.77 28.40
N GLU A 48 14.58 18.94 29.28
CA GLU A 48 13.18 19.23 28.94
C GLU A 48 13.01 20.62 28.32
N THR A 49 13.72 21.62 28.86
CA THR A 49 13.73 22.98 28.29
C THR A 49 14.43 22.97 26.93
N ALA A 50 15.59 22.31 26.83
CA ALA A 50 16.31 22.16 25.57
C ALA A 50 15.43 21.47 24.50
N LEU A 51 14.73 20.38 24.86
CA LEU A 51 13.85 19.64 23.95
C LEU A 51 12.70 20.51 23.42
N THR A 52 12.13 21.34 24.28
CA THR A 52 11.08 22.29 23.90
C THR A 52 11.60 23.37 22.96
N GLU A 53 12.78 23.93 23.23
CA GLU A 53 13.40 24.96 22.38
C GLU A 53 13.83 24.40 21.02
N VAL A 54 14.43 23.22 20.98
CA VAL A 54 14.74 22.50 19.73
C VAL A 54 13.46 22.27 18.93
N GLN A 55 12.40 21.76 19.55
CA GLN A 55 11.12 21.55 18.87
C GLN A 55 10.54 22.86 18.30
N LYS A 56 10.63 23.98 19.03
CA LYS A 56 10.21 25.29 18.50
C LYS A 56 11.02 25.70 17.29
N ALA A 57 12.34 25.47 17.29
CA ALA A 57 13.22 25.77 16.16
C ALA A 57 12.82 24.99 14.89
N PHE A 58 12.31 23.77 15.03
CA PHE A 58 11.73 22.97 13.94
C PHE A 58 10.28 23.39 13.56
N GLY A 59 9.78 24.52 14.05
CA GLY A 59 8.43 25.01 13.76
C GLY A 59 7.34 24.34 14.61
N SER A 60 7.71 23.86 15.80
CA SER A 60 6.83 23.10 16.70
C SER A 60 6.33 21.80 16.07
N ARG A 61 5.36 21.14 16.71
CA ARG A 61 4.70 19.94 16.16
C ARG A 61 4.19 20.12 14.73
N LYS A 62 3.63 21.29 14.39
CA LYS A 62 3.13 21.57 13.03
C LYS A 62 4.24 21.60 11.98
N GLY A 63 5.42 22.12 12.33
CA GLY A 63 6.59 22.14 11.47
C GLY A 63 7.11 20.74 11.19
N LEU A 64 7.26 19.92 12.24
CA LEU A 64 7.67 18.52 12.11
C LEU A 64 6.72 17.70 11.24
N GLN A 65 5.40 17.82 11.46
CA GLN A 65 4.40 17.17 10.61
C GLN A 65 4.41 17.66 9.16
N LYS A 66 4.75 18.93 8.94
CA LYS A 66 4.92 19.47 7.58
C LYS A 66 6.15 18.86 6.90
N MET A 67 7.26 18.72 7.63
CA MET A 67 8.47 18.04 7.15
C MET A 67 8.17 16.59 6.79
N GLU A 68 7.45 15.86 7.64
CA GLU A 68 7.03 14.48 7.36
C GLU A 68 6.18 14.36 6.11
N ARG A 69 5.21 15.26 5.89
CA ARG A 69 4.41 15.26 4.65
C ARG A 69 5.28 15.47 3.42
N GLN A 70 6.28 16.36 3.51
CA GLN A 70 7.21 16.60 2.42
C GLN A 70 8.08 15.38 2.15
N TYR A 71 8.59 14.74 3.20
CA TYR A 71 9.36 13.50 3.11
C TYR A 71 8.54 12.39 2.48
N ASN A 72 7.34 12.13 3.01
CA ASN A 72 6.40 11.14 2.48
C ASN A 72 6.04 11.40 1.02
N ARG A 73 5.92 12.66 0.59
CA ARG A 73 5.70 12.98 -0.83
C ARG A 73 6.86 12.49 -1.70
N VAL A 74 8.10 12.70 -1.26
CA VAL A 74 9.29 12.22 -1.98
C VAL A 74 9.36 10.70 -1.93
N THR A 75 9.16 10.09 -0.77
CA THR A 75 9.14 8.62 -0.61
C THR A 75 8.09 7.97 -1.50
N PHE A 76 6.88 8.55 -1.61
CA PHE A 76 5.82 8.01 -2.46
C PHE A 76 6.16 8.04 -3.95
N VAL A 77 6.90 9.06 -4.41
CA VAL A 77 7.41 9.08 -5.80
C VAL A 77 8.36 7.91 -6.05
N HIS A 78 9.23 7.59 -5.09
CA HIS A 78 10.10 6.42 -5.20
C HIS A 78 9.31 5.11 -5.18
N TYR A 79 8.26 5.01 -4.36
CA TYR A 79 7.35 3.85 -4.37
C TYR A 79 6.59 3.71 -5.69
N ASP A 80 6.20 4.82 -6.32
CA ASP A 80 5.58 4.81 -7.65
C ASP A 80 6.55 4.30 -8.72
N GLN A 81 7.83 4.71 -8.67
CA GLN A 81 8.86 4.20 -9.57
C GLN A 81 9.08 2.69 -9.37
N ARG A 82 9.16 2.22 -8.12
CA ARG A 82 9.26 0.79 -7.81
C ARG A 82 8.04 0.02 -8.30
N TRP A 83 6.83 0.59 -8.19
CA TRP A 83 5.62 -0.02 -8.74
C TRP A 83 5.70 -0.19 -10.25
N GLN A 84 6.15 0.85 -10.97
CA GLN A 84 6.34 0.78 -12.42
C GLN A 84 7.38 -0.27 -12.81
N GLN A 85 8.47 -0.37 -12.04
CA GLN A 85 9.49 -1.40 -12.22
C GLN A 85 8.93 -2.80 -11.95
N ALA A 86 8.14 -3.00 -10.89
CA ALA A 86 7.50 -4.27 -10.57
C ALA A 86 6.49 -4.71 -11.64
N LEU A 87 5.76 -3.74 -12.22
CA LEU A 87 4.88 -3.98 -13.34
C LEU A 87 5.67 -4.36 -14.60
N ALA A 88 6.71 -3.59 -14.96
CA ALA A 88 7.54 -3.87 -16.12
C ALA A 88 8.28 -5.23 -16.00
N ALA A 89 8.76 -5.56 -14.81
CA ALA A 89 9.46 -6.82 -14.53
C ALA A 89 8.59 -8.06 -14.79
N GLN A 90 7.26 -7.95 -14.66
CA GLN A 90 6.35 -9.03 -15.00
C GLN A 90 6.32 -9.34 -16.50
N PHE A 91 6.57 -8.35 -17.35
CA PHE A 91 6.64 -8.55 -18.80
C PHE A 91 8.05 -8.87 -19.31
N GLN A 92 9.09 -8.53 -18.54
CA GLN A 92 10.48 -8.81 -18.91
C GLN A 92 10.92 -10.24 -18.63
N LYS A 93 10.31 -10.93 -17.66
CA LYS A 93 10.71 -12.29 -17.27
C LYS A 93 9.96 -13.36 -18.09
N PRO A 94 10.63 -14.13 -18.97
CA PRO A 94 9.97 -15.18 -19.75
C PRO A 94 9.34 -16.28 -18.87
N LEU A 95 9.84 -16.47 -17.65
CA LEU A 95 9.26 -17.36 -16.65
C LEU A 95 7.87 -16.92 -16.17
N VAL A 96 7.59 -15.62 -16.13
CA VAL A 96 6.27 -15.12 -15.75
C VAL A 96 5.26 -15.51 -16.82
N TRP A 97 5.59 -15.33 -18.10
CA TRP A 97 4.76 -15.78 -19.21
C TRP A 97 4.53 -17.28 -19.18
N ARG A 98 5.55 -18.10 -18.87
CA ARG A 98 5.39 -19.55 -18.71
C ARG A 98 4.40 -19.95 -17.61
N GLN A 99 4.25 -19.13 -16.57
CA GLN A 99 3.32 -19.40 -15.46
C GLN A 99 1.94 -18.79 -15.68
N THR A 100 1.86 -17.60 -16.27
CA THR A 100 0.60 -16.88 -16.47
C THR A 100 -0.11 -17.33 -17.75
N ALA A 101 0.61 -17.67 -18.81
CA ALA A 101 0.01 -18.11 -20.07
C ALA A 101 -0.85 -19.37 -19.92
N PRO A 102 -0.44 -20.44 -19.21
CA PRO A 102 -1.31 -21.59 -18.98
C PRO A 102 -2.58 -21.24 -18.22
N VAL A 103 -2.49 -20.34 -17.24
CA VAL A 103 -3.66 -19.86 -16.47
C VAL A 103 -4.60 -19.09 -17.39
N TYR A 104 -4.08 -18.20 -18.23
CA TYR A 104 -4.90 -17.43 -19.17
C TYR A 104 -5.48 -18.30 -20.28
N LEU A 105 -4.74 -19.27 -20.79
CA LEU A 105 -5.25 -20.26 -21.74
C LEU A 105 -6.33 -21.14 -21.12
N MET A 106 -6.17 -21.56 -19.87
CA MET A 106 -7.18 -22.31 -19.14
C MET A 106 -8.43 -21.48 -18.90
N LEU A 107 -8.29 -20.21 -18.49
CA LEU A 107 -9.41 -19.29 -18.35
C LEU A 107 -10.14 -19.08 -19.68
N LEU A 108 -9.40 -18.93 -20.78
CA LEU A 108 -9.96 -18.81 -22.12
C LEU A 108 -10.70 -20.10 -22.52
N ALA A 109 -10.08 -21.27 -22.33
CA ALA A 109 -10.67 -22.56 -22.64
C ALA A 109 -11.95 -22.81 -21.82
N LEU A 110 -11.93 -22.52 -20.53
CA LEU A 110 -13.12 -22.57 -19.66
C LEU A 110 -14.21 -21.63 -20.17
N SER A 111 -13.83 -20.43 -20.63
CA SER A 111 -14.76 -19.46 -21.20
C SER A 111 -15.32 -19.90 -22.57
N PHE A 112 -14.64 -20.77 -23.32
CA PHE A 112 -15.19 -21.42 -24.52
C PHE A 112 -16.02 -22.67 -24.22
N LEU A 113 -15.66 -23.47 -23.22
CA LEU A 113 -16.49 -24.60 -22.78
C LEU A 113 -17.85 -24.09 -22.27
N TRP A 114 -17.81 -22.98 -21.54
CA TRP A 114 -18.97 -22.17 -21.17
C TRP A 114 -19.89 -21.86 -22.35
N TYR A 115 -19.32 -21.41 -23.49
CA TYR A 115 -20.04 -21.05 -24.71
C TYR A 115 -20.92 -22.19 -25.24
N THR A 116 -20.57 -23.45 -24.97
CA THR A 116 -21.24 -24.61 -25.60
C THR A 116 -22.43 -25.19 -24.84
N HIS A 117 -22.70 -24.82 -23.59
CA HIS A 117 -23.65 -25.58 -22.75
C HIS A 117 -24.74 -24.77 -21.99
N GLN A 118 -24.97 -23.49 -22.27
CA GLN A 118 -26.06 -22.70 -21.63
C GLN A 118 -26.10 -22.77 -20.08
N TRP A 119 -24.98 -22.46 -19.41
CA TRP A 119 -24.82 -22.55 -17.94
C TRP A 119 -25.33 -21.31 -17.17
N ASP A 120 -26.40 -20.66 -17.63
CA ASP A 120 -26.82 -19.33 -17.13
C ASP A 120 -27.09 -19.30 -15.61
N TYR A 121 -27.64 -20.38 -15.05
CA TYR A 121 -27.87 -20.52 -13.60
C TYR A 121 -26.56 -20.64 -12.79
N ILE A 122 -25.54 -21.29 -13.34
CA ILE A 122 -24.26 -21.46 -12.66
C ILE A 122 -23.45 -20.16 -12.74
N PHE A 123 -23.64 -19.34 -13.77
CA PHE A 123 -22.96 -18.04 -13.86
C PHE A 123 -23.52 -17.01 -12.91
N SER A 124 -24.85 -16.94 -12.81
CA SER A 124 -25.47 -16.03 -11.86
C SER A 124 -25.00 -16.37 -10.43
N GLY A 125 -24.92 -17.65 -10.08
CA GLY A 125 -24.32 -18.12 -8.83
C GLY A 125 -22.82 -17.82 -8.71
N ALA A 126 -22.02 -18.04 -9.76
CA ALA A 126 -20.58 -17.79 -9.76
C ALA A 126 -20.23 -16.29 -9.71
N ALA A 127 -20.97 -15.45 -10.42
CA ALA A 127 -20.84 -13.99 -10.41
C ALA A 127 -21.23 -13.41 -9.05
N GLN A 128 -22.33 -13.89 -8.46
CA GLN A 128 -22.73 -13.53 -7.09
C GLN A 128 -21.68 -13.99 -6.07
N GLY A 129 -21.21 -15.24 -6.17
CA GLY A 129 -20.14 -15.78 -5.33
C GLY A 129 -18.83 -15.02 -5.49
N PHE A 130 -18.50 -14.58 -6.71
CA PHE A 130 -17.36 -13.71 -6.97
C PHE A 130 -17.55 -12.35 -6.29
N ILE A 131 -18.70 -11.67 -6.45
CA ILE A 131 -18.97 -10.39 -5.79
C ILE A 131 -18.86 -10.52 -4.27
N ILE A 132 -19.51 -11.53 -3.68
CA ILE A 132 -19.45 -11.80 -2.23
C ILE A 132 -18.01 -12.09 -1.80
N GLY A 133 -17.31 -12.98 -2.52
CA GLY A 133 -15.92 -13.30 -2.25
C GLY A 133 -14.98 -12.09 -2.35
N LYS A 134 -15.26 -11.14 -3.26
CA LYS A 134 -14.51 -9.89 -3.39
C LYS A 134 -14.78 -8.91 -2.25
N LEU A 135 -16.04 -8.76 -1.82
CA LEU A 135 -16.38 -7.94 -0.66
C LEU A 135 -15.73 -8.49 0.61
N THR A 136 -15.82 -9.82 0.82
CA THR A 136 -15.16 -10.50 1.93
C THR A 136 -13.64 -10.39 1.84
N GLY A 137 -13.06 -10.58 0.65
CA GLY A 137 -11.63 -10.45 0.43
C GLY A 137 -11.10 -9.03 0.69
N LEU A 138 -11.83 -8.00 0.27
CA LEU A 138 -11.52 -6.60 0.59
C LEU A 138 -11.55 -6.35 2.10
N LEU A 139 -12.56 -6.88 2.80
CA LEU A 139 -12.64 -6.78 4.25
C LEU A 139 -11.48 -7.50 4.93
N LEU A 140 -11.10 -8.69 4.48
CA LEU A 140 -9.96 -9.45 5.02
C LEU A 140 -8.63 -8.74 4.76
N ILE A 141 -8.43 -8.17 3.57
CA ILE A 141 -7.22 -7.39 3.25
C ILE A 141 -7.20 -6.10 4.06
N ALA A 142 -8.34 -5.43 4.23
CA ALA A 142 -8.45 -4.20 5.03
C ALA A 142 -8.34 -4.46 6.54
N TRP A 143 -8.64 -5.68 7.01
CA TRP A 143 -8.74 -6.00 8.43
C TRP A 143 -7.46 -5.77 9.23
N PRO A 144 -6.25 -6.20 8.78
CA PRO A 144 -5.00 -5.87 9.45
C PRO A 144 -4.80 -4.36 9.59
N TYR A 145 -5.13 -3.59 8.54
CA TYR A 145 -5.00 -2.13 8.54
C TYR A 145 -6.01 -1.47 9.48
N LEU A 146 -7.27 -1.94 9.48
CA LEU A 146 -8.30 -1.50 10.42
C LEU A 146 -7.87 -1.81 11.86
N LYS A 147 -7.36 -3.02 12.13
CA LYS A 147 -6.86 -3.42 13.44
C LYS A 147 -5.68 -2.57 13.90
N ALA A 148 -4.75 -2.23 13.00
CA ALA A 148 -3.65 -1.32 13.29
C ALA A 148 -4.19 0.09 13.59
N LEU A 149 -5.13 0.60 12.80
CA LEU A 149 -5.77 1.90 12.99
C LEU A 149 -6.56 1.99 14.32
N PHE A 150 -7.22 0.92 14.75
CA PHE A 150 -7.87 0.86 16.06
C PHE A 150 -6.88 0.74 17.23
N ARG A 151 -5.73 0.08 17.03
CA ARG A 151 -4.72 -0.11 18.08
C ARG A 151 -3.79 1.09 18.27
N HIS A 152 -3.39 1.74 17.19
CA HIS A 152 -2.37 2.79 17.19
C HIS A 152 -2.97 4.18 16.88
N GLY A 153 -4.29 4.24 16.69
CA GLY A 153 -4.98 5.44 16.25
C GLY A 153 -4.76 5.72 14.77
N ILE A 154 -5.53 6.69 14.25
CA ILE A 154 -5.47 7.11 12.84
C ILE A 154 -4.12 7.76 12.49
N HIS A 155 -3.32 8.10 13.51
CA HIS A 155 -2.11 8.90 13.35
C HIS A 155 -0.81 8.10 13.21
N ASN A 156 -0.77 6.81 13.60
CA ASN A 156 0.44 5.99 13.56
C ASN A 156 0.39 4.88 12.49
N ILE A 157 -0.06 5.22 11.28
CA ILE A 157 -0.05 4.28 10.15
C ILE A 157 1.32 4.37 9.46
N PRO A 158 2.06 3.26 9.33
CA PRO A 158 3.33 3.25 8.59
C PRO A 158 3.17 3.82 7.19
N THR A 159 4.18 4.55 6.72
CA THR A 159 4.11 5.25 5.43
C THR A 159 3.89 4.30 4.24
N GLU A 160 4.42 3.08 4.34
CA GLU A 160 4.28 1.97 3.40
C GLU A 160 2.83 1.49 3.34
N ALA A 161 2.21 1.29 4.51
CA ALA A 161 0.82 0.91 4.62
C ALA A 161 -0.10 2.02 4.08
N LEU A 162 0.21 3.28 4.35
CA LEU A 162 -0.52 4.43 3.83
C LEU A 162 -0.42 4.51 2.30
N TYR A 163 0.75 4.25 1.74
CA TYR A 163 0.97 4.19 0.30
C TYR A 163 0.12 3.08 -0.35
N LEU A 164 0.19 1.86 0.18
CA LEU A 164 -0.59 0.73 -0.33
C LEU A 164 -2.10 0.99 -0.21
N LEU A 165 -2.55 1.53 0.92
CA LEU A 165 -3.95 1.89 1.13
C LEU A 165 -4.41 2.95 0.14
N LYS A 166 -3.61 4.00 -0.10
CA LYS A 166 -3.92 5.05 -1.08
C LYS A 166 -4.03 4.47 -2.49
N ARG A 167 -3.09 3.60 -2.88
CA ARG A 167 -3.05 3.03 -4.22
C ARG A 167 -4.17 2.02 -4.44
N HIS A 168 -4.32 1.06 -3.53
CA HIS A 168 -5.37 0.06 -3.59
C HIS A 168 -6.76 0.66 -3.41
N GLY A 169 -6.91 1.66 -2.54
CA GLY A 169 -8.16 2.37 -2.30
C GLY A 169 -8.70 3.11 -3.52
N VAL A 170 -7.85 3.50 -4.48
CA VAL A 170 -8.29 4.11 -5.75
C VAL A 170 -8.47 3.06 -6.85
N ILE A 171 -7.46 2.22 -7.06
CA ILE A 171 -7.44 1.33 -8.23
C ILE A 171 -8.40 0.14 -8.08
N LEU A 172 -8.55 -0.43 -6.87
CA LEU A 172 -9.46 -1.57 -6.69
C LEU A 172 -10.91 -1.18 -6.98
N PRO A 173 -11.49 -0.09 -6.42
CA PRO A 173 -12.84 0.33 -6.77
C PRO A 173 -13.02 0.60 -8.26
N MET A 174 -12.02 1.18 -8.93
CA MET A 174 -12.06 1.38 -10.39
C MET A 174 -12.09 0.05 -11.14
N LEU A 175 -11.24 -0.92 -10.79
CA LEU A 175 -11.24 -2.25 -11.40
C LEU A 175 -12.56 -2.97 -11.15
N TYR A 176 -13.12 -2.91 -9.94
CA TYR A 176 -14.41 -3.51 -9.64
C TYR A 176 -15.55 -2.82 -10.38
N GLY A 177 -15.56 -1.48 -10.40
CA GLY A 177 -16.53 -0.71 -11.16
C GLY A 177 -16.48 -1.08 -12.65
N LEU A 178 -15.29 -1.20 -13.22
CA LEU A 178 -15.10 -1.66 -14.60
C LEU A 178 -15.59 -3.10 -14.80
N GLY A 179 -15.38 -3.99 -13.84
CA GLY A 179 -15.91 -5.36 -13.89
C GLY A 179 -17.44 -5.41 -13.86
N VAL A 180 -18.07 -4.62 -12.98
CA VAL A 180 -19.54 -4.54 -12.85
C VAL A 180 -20.14 -3.88 -14.09
N VAL A 181 -19.58 -2.75 -14.55
CA VAL A 181 -19.99 -2.06 -15.78
C VAL A 181 -19.81 -2.97 -16.99
N GLY A 182 -18.65 -3.62 -17.06
CA GLY A 182 -18.29 -4.59 -18.09
C GLY A 182 -19.30 -5.72 -18.16
N TYR A 183 -19.65 -6.32 -17.02
CA TYR A 183 -20.54 -7.48 -16.97
C TYR A 183 -22.00 -7.15 -17.30
N TYR A 184 -22.57 -6.10 -16.69
CA TYR A 184 -24.01 -5.83 -16.82
C TYR A 184 -24.38 -4.98 -18.05
N TRP A 185 -23.47 -4.18 -18.59
CA TRP A 185 -23.79 -3.27 -19.71
C TRP A 185 -22.99 -3.55 -20.98
N ILE A 186 -21.69 -3.87 -20.88
CA ILE A 186 -20.84 -4.06 -22.06
C ILE A 186 -20.97 -5.48 -22.62
N LEU A 187 -20.88 -6.49 -21.76
CA LEU A 187 -20.91 -7.91 -22.14
C LEU A 187 -22.19 -8.26 -22.93
N PRO A 188 -23.41 -7.85 -22.50
CA PRO A 188 -24.64 -8.17 -23.22
C PRO A 188 -24.77 -7.47 -24.57
N ALA A 189 -24.10 -6.32 -24.74
CA ALA A 189 -24.09 -5.58 -26.00
C ALA A 189 -23.11 -6.17 -27.04
N LEU A 190 -22.17 -7.02 -26.59
CA LEU A 190 -21.19 -7.66 -27.46
C LEU A 190 -21.72 -8.98 -28.04
N PRO A 191 -21.41 -9.28 -29.31
CA PRO A 191 -21.67 -10.60 -29.86
C PRO A 191 -21.02 -11.68 -28.99
N TYR A 192 -21.77 -12.75 -28.78
CA TYR A 192 -21.42 -13.85 -27.89
C TYR A 192 -19.97 -14.39 -28.00
N PRO A 193 -19.34 -14.55 -29.19
CA PRO A 193 -17.95 -15.03 -29.27
C PRO A 193 -16.90 -14.08 -28.64
N TYR A 194 -17.21 -12.79 -28.47
CA TYR A 194 -16.28 -11.81 -27.90
C TYR A 194 -16.37 -11.70 -26.37
N GLN A 195 -17.49 -12.12 -25.78
CA GLN A 195 -17.70 -12.11 -24.34
C GLN A 195 -16.64 -12.91 -23.53
N PRO A 196 -16.30 -14.17 -23.89
CA PRO A 196 -15.29 -14.94 -23.16
C PRO A 196 -13.88 -14.34 -23.24
N ILE A 197 -13.56 -13.70 -24.37
CA ILE A 197 -12.29 -13.00 -24.57
C ILE A 197 -12.22 -11.79 -23.63
N LEU A 198 -13.27 -10.98 -23.58
CA LEU A 198 -13.32 -9.80 -22.71
C LEU A 198 -13.24 -10.18 -21.23
N LEU A 199 -13.94 -11.24 -20.81
CA LEU A 199 -13.89 -11.75 -19.45
C LEU A 199 -12.47 -12.23 -19.09
N SER A 200 -11.83 -12.98 -19.99
CA SER A 200 -10.47 -13.47 -19.81
C SER A 200 -9.47 -12.32 -19.70
N LEU A 201 -9.59 -11.28 -20.53
CA LEU A 201 -8.76 -10.08 -20.46
C LEU A 201 -8.95 -9.34 -19.13
N TYR A 202 -10.18 -9.17 -18.68
CA TYR A 202 -10.47 -8.54 -17.38
C TYR A 202 -9.85 -9.32 -16.22
N LEU A 203 -10.05 -10.64 -16.17
CA LEU A 203 -9.46 -11.50 -15.14
C LEU A 203 -7.93 -11.48 -15.20
N SER A 204 -7.36 -11.40 -16.40
CA SER A 204 -5.91 -11.29 -16.59
C SER A 204 -5.36 -9.98 -16.04
N LEU A 205 -6.00 -8.85 -16.38
CA LEU A 205 -5.65 -7.53 -15.86
C LEU A 205 -5.75 -7.48 -14.33
N PHE A 206 -6.83 -8.05 -13.77
CA PHE A 206 -7.03 -8.13 -12.33
C PHE A 206 -5.93 -8.97 -11.66
N GLY A 207 -5.62 -10.14 -12.22
CA GLY A 207 -4.56 -11.02 -11.72
C GLY A 207 -3.18 -10.37 -11.76
N LEU A 208 -2.86 -9.67 -12.85
CA LEU A 208 -1.62 -8.88 -13.00
C LEU A 208 -1.54 -7.80 -11.93
N TYR A 209 -2.64 -7.07 -11.70
CA TYR A 209 -2.70 -6.05 -10.66
C TYR A 209 -2.46 -6.63 -9.26
N MET A 210 -3.13 -7.73 -8.91
CA MET A 210 -2.95 -8.39 -7.61
C MET A 210 -1.51 -8.88 -7.41
N ARG A 211 -0.93 -9.48 -8.44
CA ARG A 211 0.47 -9.92 -8.42
C ARG A 211 1.43 -8.74 -8.23
N THR A 212 1.21 -7.64 -8.96
CA THR A 212 2.00 -6.40 -8.81
C THR A 212 1.90 -5.87 -7.39
N GLY A 213 0.69 -5.83 -6.83
CA GLY A 213 0.45 -5.42 -5.45
C GLY A 213 1.19 -6.28 -4.44
N ASN A 214 1.18 -7.61 -4.62
CA ASN A 214 1.88 -8.53 -3.74
C ASN A 214 3.41 -8.35 -3.82
N LEU A 215 3.98 -8.25 -5.02
CA LEU A 215 5.41 -7.98 -5.20
C LEU A 215 5.81 -6.64 -4.57
N MET A 216 4.94 -5.63 -4.66
CA MET A 216 5.18 -4.34 -4.03
C MET A 216 5.10 -4.43 -2.51
N TYR A 217 4.12 -5.15 -1.97
CA TYR A 217 4.04 -5.43 -0.54
C TYR A 217 5.32 -6.11 -0.04
N GLU A 218 5.74 -7.21 -0.67
CA GLU A 218 7.00 -7.90 -0.35
C GLU A 218 8.20 -6.94 -0.44
N SER A 219 8.31 -6.16 -1.51
CA SER A 219 9.45 -5.21 -1.66
C SER A 219 9.50 -4.11 -0.60
N LEU A 220 8.34 -3.68 -0.08
CA LEU A 220 8.27 -2.65 0.95
C LEU A 220 8.61 -3.24 2.33
N TYR A 221 8.19 -4.47 2.61
CA TYR A 221 8.34 -5.09 3.92
C TYR A 221 9.59 -5.99 4.07
N ASP A 222 10.13 -6.58 3.01
CA ASP A 222 11.36 -7.39 3.07
C ASP A 222 12.57 -6.55 3.53
N THR A 223 12.57 -5.25 3.20
CA THR A 223 13.61 -4.29 3.62
C THR A 223 13.72 -4.18 5.14
N TYR A 224 12.64 -4.46 5.89
CA TYR A 224 12.62 -4.41 7.36
C TYR A 224 13.00 -5.73 8.04
N SER A 225 13.02 -6.86 7.31
CA SER A 225 13.37 -8.16 7.90
C SER A 225 14.87 -8.39 8.07
N THR A 226 15.69 -7.57 7.40
CA THR A 226 17.16 -7.73 7.33
C THR A 226 17.96 -6.65 8.08
N ARG A 227 17.31 -5.81 8.89
CA ARG A 227 17.97 -4.84 9.80
C ARG A 227 17.58 -5.17 11.23
#